data_AF-A0A2H9RG87-F1
#
_entry.id   AF-A0A2H9RG87-F1
#
_cell.length_a   1.000
_cell.length_b   1.000
_cell.length_c   1.000
_cell.angle_alpha   90.00
_cell.angle_beta   90.00
_cell.angle_gamma   90.00
#
_symmetry.space_group_name_H-M   'P 1'
#
loop_
_entity.id
_entity.type
_entity.pdbx_description
1 polymer ?
#
loop_
_entity_poly.entity_id
_entity_poly.type
_entity_poly.pdbx_seq_one_letter_code
_entity_poly.pdbx_strand_id
1 'polypeptide(L)'
;MVLGLFGKKSDHPLAEIKSAQALLDDIPKGDSLKALQEISDWVEAICEQADDFRLDHQWAVLRLFDQAAQAHLRKLQHDYFAPQPLSHFQENRLWGLLDTYYTRSDECHFDVLSRYRDGARGATSIKQELPLLCARGIHAVSGRLKMAGARYAMVDPALWRRLAAYYTLAESHEGLAASVMLYPGTNTSVGELFAVLVLWYGSSAGSLSPLQEHIAERLFAALGKGAGVSRAYAGAELFAFDLAQPTPPMRATAGATIHPGLRFFSADGIRQLLADMLKTLDKGIIPDGLNLYGARYEAEQVRDIAQRLLQTLTLPPPTRRTPRRRIKVNLKVANGFSQMLERSDVGLSFGAEENEVWEIEDISATGFRSVVPVARAGGVRIGTLLGSQPEGISHWGAGVVRRLSRDLEGNFHIGIEVLSPRIVGVPLLDAASATETGMQIGIYLNRPHDSSGEAWLLQKQDAFVPTRSLKMQVEGKEYLLLPLALVEQGADYDLARYRMMEQDTGSED
;
A
#
# COMPACT_ATOMS: atom_id res chain seq x y z
N MET A 1 43.09 39.25 -38.73
CA MET A 1 42.19 38.07 -38.80
C MET A 1 42.76 37.00 -37.87
N VAL A 2 42.49 37.12 -36.56
CA VAL A 2 42.82 36.15 -35.51
C VAL A 2 41.82 36.36 -34.37
N LEU A 3 41.38 35.26 -33.74
CA LEU A 3 40.70 35.12 -32.43
C LEU A 3 39.21 35.49 -32.33
N GLY A 4 38.39 34.45 -32.39
CA GLY A 4 37.08 34.34 -31.75
C GLY A 4 36.92 32.94 -31.15
N LEU A 5 37.83 32.59 -30.23
CA LEU A 5 37.95 31.27 -29.59
C LEU A 5 37.40 31.33 -28.14
N PHE A 6 36.15 31.76 -27.97
CA PHE A 6 35.40 31.61 -26.73
C PHE A 6 33.93 31.42 -27.10
N GLY A 7 33.43 30.19 -26.93
CA GLY A 7 32.00 29.91 -27.03
C GLY A 7 31.25 30.78 -26.02
N LYS A 8 30.14 31.39 -26.44
CA LYS A 8 29.24 32.11 -25.53
C LYS A 8 28.93 31.20 -24.35
N LYS A 9 29.15 31.69 -23.13
CA LYS A 9 28.59 31.06 -21.92
C LYS A 9 27.07 30.98 -22.15
N SER A 10 26.48 29.81 -21.95
CA SER A 10 25.03 29.69 -21.90
C SER A 10 24.54 30.57 -20.77
N ASP A 11 23.59 31.47 -21.04
CA ASP A 11 22.96 32.34 -20.03
C ASP A 11 21.98 31.54 -19.13
N HIS A 12 21.89 30.21 -19.33
CA HIS A 12 21.03 29.35 -18.53
C HIS A 12 21.52 29.30 -17.07
N PRO A 13 20.63 29.45 -16.07
CA PRO A 13 21.01 29.47 -14.66
C PRO A 13 21.62 28.14 -14.16
N LEU A 14 21.41 27.04 -14.89
CA LEU A 14 22.01 25.73 -14.61
C LEU A 14 23.29 25.44 -15.41
N ALA A 15 23.82 26.40 -16.18
CA ALA A 15 25.01 26.19 -17.01
C ALA A 15 26.30 25.91 -16.22
N GLU A 16 26.39 26.39 -14.98
CA GLU A 16 27.51 26.14 -14.07
C GLU A 16 26.99 25.51 -12.77
N ILE A 17 27.70 24.50 -12.24
CA ILE A 17 27.29 23.81 -11.01
C ILE A 17 27.22 24.74 -9.79
N LYS A 18 28.05 25.80 -9.77
CA LYS A 18 28.02 26.83 -8.73
C LYS A 18 26.75 27.67 -8.78
N SER A 19 26.26 27.99 -9.98
CA SER A 19 24.99 28.70 -10.16
C SER A 19 23.80 27.83 -9.74
N ALA A 20 23.83 26.54 -10.07
CA ALA A 20 22.83 25.58 -9.59
C ALA A 20 22.82 25.48 -8.04
N GLN A 21 24.00 25.49 -7.40
CA GLN A 21 24.11 25.54 -5.94
C GLN A 21 23.56 26.84 -5.36
N ALA A 22 23.86 27.99 -5.97
CA ALA A 22 23.33 29.28 -5.52
C ALA A 22 21.79 29.32 -5.58
N LEU A 23 21.20 28.78 -6.65
CA LEU A 23 19.74 28.63 -6.75
C LEU A 23 19.16 27.81 -5.59
N LEU A 24 19.80 26.69 -5.24
CA LEU A 24 19.37 25.87 -4.10
C LEU A 24 19.48 26.59 -2.75
N ASP A 25 20.49 27.44 -2.58
CA ASP A 25 20.67 28.20 -1.35
C ASP A 25 19.61 29.29 -1.16
N ASP A 26 19.03 29.78 -2.26
CA ASP A 26 17.92 30.74 -2.26
C ASP A 26 16.55 30.09 -2.00
N ILE A 27 16.44 28.76 -2.12
CA ILE A 27 15.19 28.02 -1.86
C ILE A 27 14.82 28.12 -0.37
N PRO A 28 13.56 28.42 -0.02
CA PRO A 28 13.13 28.60 1.37
C PRO A 28 13.14 27.28 2.16
N LYS A 29 14.24 27.04 2.90
CA LYS A 29 14.48 25.80 3.69
C LYS A 29 13.39 25.52 4.74
N GLY A 30 12.68 26.55 5.22
CA GLY A 30 11.62 26.42 6.23
C GLY A 30 10.24 26.04 5.69
N ASP A 31 10.03 26.10 4.37
CA ASP A 31 8.75 25.78 3.72
C ASP A 31 8.94 24.59 2.77
N SER A 32 8.64 23.38 3.25
CA SER A 32 8.84 22.17 2.45
C SER A 32 7.92 22.07 1.24
N LEU A 33 6.75 22.72 1.25
CA LEU A 33 5.84 22.73 0.11
C LEU A 33 6.42 23.58 -1.01
N LYS A 34 6.83 24.81 -0.69
CA LYS A 34 7.44 25.71 -1.65
C LYS A 34 8.80 25.19 -2.13
N ALA A 35 9.62 24.68 -1.22
CA ALA A 35 10.92 24.14 -1.57
C ALA A 35 10.83 22.95 -2.51
N LEU A 36 9.94 21.98 -2.26
CA LEU A 36 9.80 20.84 -3.16
C LEU A 36 9.23 21.25 -4.53
N GLN A 37 8.36 22.26 -4.58
CA GLN A 37 7.86 22.78 -5.86
C GLN A 37 9.02 23.38 -6.67
N GLU A 38 9.77 24.32 -6.10
CA GLU A 38 10.89 24.96 -6.80
C GLU A 38 11.96 23.94 -7.22
N ILE A 39 12.29 22.97 -6.37
CA ILE A 39 13.21 21.88 -6.74
C ILE A 39 12.64 21.05 -7.90
N SER A 40 11.34 20.75 -7.90
CA SER A 40 10.70 20.00 -8.99
C SER A 40 10.79 20.76 -10.32
N ASP A 41 10.56 22.08 -10.30
CA ASP A 41 10.65 22.94 -11.47
C ASP A 41 12.09 22.98 -12.03
N TRP A 42 13.11 23.01 -11.15
CA TRP A 42 14.51 22.95 -11.58
C TRP A 42 14.93 21.58 -12.12
N VAL A 43 14.41 20.48 -11.54
CA VAL A 43 14.62 19.13 -12.06
C VAL A 43 13.99 18.97 -13.45
N GLU A 44 12.79 19.51 -13.67
CA GLU A 44 12.17 19.57 -14.99
C GLU A 44 13.03 20.37 -15.98
N ALA A 45 13.44 21.59 -15.61
CA ALA A 45 14.20 22.47 -16.48
C ALA A 45 15.53 21.87 -16.98
N ILE A 46 16.28 21.14 -16.13
CA ILE A 46 17.53 20.49 -16.55
C ILE A 46 17.31 19.34 -17.54
N CYS A 47 16.13 18.72 -17.53
CA CYS A 47 15.79 17.63 -18.43
C CYS A 47 15.15 18.10 -19.73
N GLU A 48 14.30 19.12 -19.70
CA GLU A 48 13.73 19.70 -20.93
C GLU A 48 14.80 20.26 -21.86
N GLN A 49 15.88 20.79 -21.29
CA GLN A 49 17.03 21.34 -22.02
C GLN A 49 18.22 20.38 -22.03
N ALA A 50 18.01 19.07 -21.85
CA ALA A 50 19.08 18.09 -21.71
C ALA A 50 20.11 18.16 -22.84
N ASP A 51 19.67 18.41 -24.08
CA ASP A 51 20.53 18.49 -25.27
C ASP A 51 21.51 19.67 -25.29
N ASP A 52 21.23 20.72 -24.50
CA ASP A 52 22.13 21.85 -24.33
C ASP A 52 23.28 21.56 -23.36
N PHE A 53 23.18 20.47 -22.59
CA PHE A 53 24.17 20.07 -21.60
C PHE A 53 24.92 18.80 -22.02
N ARG A 54 26.20 18.75 -21.64
CA ARG A 54 26.92 17.48 -21.58
C ARG A 54 26.30 16.58 -20.51
N LEU A 55 26.30 15.27 -20.74
CA LEU A 55 25.65 14.30 -19.86
C LEU A 55 26.22 14.30 -18.43
N ASP A 56 27.53 14.47 -18.29
CA ASP A 56 28.21 14.54 -16.99
C ASP A 56 27.77 15.76 -16.18
N HIS A 57 27.54 16.89 -16.84
CA HIS A 57 27.01 18.09 -16.21
C HIS A 57 25.53 17.94 -15.84
N GLN A 58 24.69 17.45 -16.77
CA GLN A 58 23.27 17.18 -16.51
C GLN A 58 23.11 16.27 -15.27
N TRP A 59 23.89 15.17 -15.22
CA TRP A 59 23.88 14.25 -14.10
C TRP A 59 24.34 14.90 -12.79
N ALA A 60 25.39 15.72 -12.82
CA ALA A 60 25.87 16.42 -11.63
C ALA A 60 24.81 17.39 -11.06
N VAL A 61 24.14 18.14 -11.92
CA VAL A 61 23.05 19.07 -11.53
C VAL A 61 21.84 18.29 -11.00
N LEU A 62 21.40 17.25 -11.71
CA LEU A 62 20.27 16.41 -11.27
C LEU A 62 20.53 15.82 -9.88
N ARG A 63 21.71 15.26 -9.63
CA ARG A 63 22.08 14.72 -8.31
C ARG A 63 21.98 15.75 -7.19
N LEU A 64 22.35 16.99 -7.48
CA LEU A 64 22.38 18.08 -6.53
C LEU A 64 20.95 18.43 -6.07
N PHE A 65 20.05 18.67 -7.02
CA PHE A 65 18.63 18.97 -6.74
C PHE A 65 17.92 17.77 -6.10
N ASP A 66 18.16 16.56 -6.62
CA ASP A 66 17.56 15.35 -6.07
C ASP A 66 17.98 15.09 -4.62
N GLN A 67 19.24 15.36 -4.27
CA GLN A 67 19.70 15.28 -2.88
C GLN A 67 19.04 16.36 -2.00
N ALA A 68 18.90 17.59 -2.49
CA ALA A 68 18.27 18.68 -1.76
C ALA A 68 16.78 18.39 -1.46
N ALA A 69 16.09 17.68 -2.35
CA ALA A 69 14.68 17.32 -2.18
C ALA A 69 14.42 16.40 -0.96
N GLN A 70 15.40 15.59 -0.56
CA GLN A 70 15.16 14.46 0.36
C GLN A 70 14.65 14.86 1.75
N ALA A 71 15.05 16.02 2.27
CA ALA A 71 14.52 16.50 3.54
C ALA A 71 13.03 16.88 3.42
N HIS A 72 12.66 17.54 2.32
CA HIS A 72 11.30 17.97 2.03
C HIS A 72 10.38 16.80 1.69
N LEU A 73 10.86 15.83 0.90
CA LEU A 73 10.13 14.60 0.61
C LEU A 73 9.77 13.84 1.89
N ARG A 74 10.75 13.65 2.80
CA ARG A 74 10.50 12.98 4.08
C ARG A 74 9.43 13.70 4.90
N LYS A 75 9.52 15.03 5.00
CA LYS A 75 8.52 15.83 5.73
C LYS A 75 7.13 15.73 5.12
N LEU A 76 7.01 15.86 3.79
CA LEU A 76 5.71 15.85 3.11
C LEU A 76 5.11 14.45 3.04
N GLN A 77 5.92 13.40 2.94
CA GLN A 77 5.45 12.02 3.09
C GLN A 77 4.97 11.75 4.51
N HIS A 78 5.68 12.24 5.53
CA HIS A 78 5.20 12.16 6.91
C HIS A 78 3.82 12.82 7.07
N ASP A 79 3.63 14.02 6.50
CA ASP A 79 2.34 14.73 6.58
C ASP A 79 1.23 14.01 5.79
N TYR A 80 1.55 13.46 4.62
CA TYR A 80 0.58 12.78 3.76
C TYR A 80 0.11 11.45 4.35
N PHE A 81 1.04 10.68 4.92
CA PHE A 81 0.77 9.39 5.56
C PHE A 81 0.64 9.53 7.09
N ALA A 82 0.04 10.63 7.55
CA ALA A 82 -0.29 10.80 8.95
C ALA A 82 -1.42 9.84 9.37
N PRO A 83 -1.46 9.37 10.63
CA PRO A 83 -2.57 8.57 11.13
C PRO A 83 -3.90 9.32 11.16
N GLN A 84 -3.85 10.66 11.28
CA GLN A 84 -5.04 11.49 11.30
C GLN A 84 -5.56 11.75 9.88
N PRO A 85 -6.89 11.66 9.65
CA PRO A 85 -7.46 11.97 8.35
C PRO A 85 -7.13 13.39 7.90
N LEU A 86 -6.67 13.52 6.66
CA LEU A 86 -6.46 14.80 6.01
C LEU A 86 -7.77 15.32 5.40
N SER A 87 -7.92 16.64 5.34
CA SER A 87 -8.94 17.21 4.45
C SER A 87 -8.63 16.87 2.99
N HIS A 88 -9.66 16.71 2.16
CA HIS A 88 -9.48 16.41 0.73
C HIS A 88 -8.58 17.42 0.01
N PHE A 89 -8.63 18.70 0.42
CA PHE A 89 -7.73 19.74 -0.11
C PHE A 89 -6.26 19.47 0.26
N GLN A 90 -5.97 19.19 1.53
CA GLN A 90 -4.60 18.90 1.99
C GLN A 90 -4.07 17.61 1.37
N GLU A 91 -4.90 16.56 1.33
CA GLU A 91 -4.57 15.28 0.69
C GLU A 91 -4.19 15.49 -0.77
N ASN A 92 -5.01 16.21 -1.55
CA ASN A 92 -4.72 16.49 -2.96
C ASN A 92 -3.48 17.35 -3.16
N ARG A 93 -3.27 18.36 -2.31
CA ARG A 93 -2.09 19.24 -2.40
C ARG A 93 -0.80 18.47 -2.13
N LEU A 94 -0.76 17.68 -1.06
CA LEU A 94 0.41 16.89 -0.68
C LEU A 94 0.68 15.79 -1.70
N TRP A 95 -0.36 15.04 -2.09
CA TRP A 95 -0.23 13.99 -3.10
C TRP A 95 0.27 14.57 -4.43
N GLY A 96 -0.34 15.66 -4.90
CA GLY A 96 0.00 16.28 -6.18
C GLY A 96 1.46 16.70 -6.23
N LEU A 97 1.96 17.35 -5.18
CA LEU A 97 3.34 17.79 -5.12
C LEU A 97 4.34 16.62 -5.05
N LEU A 98 4.05 15.60 -4.25
CA LEU A 98 4.89 14.39 -4.16
C LEU A 98 4.91 13.64 -5.49
N ASP A 99 3.75 13.46 -6.13
CA ASP A 99 3.62 12.78 -7.42
C ASP A 99 4.32 13.56 -8.54
N THR A 100 4.19 14.89 -8.57
CA THR A 100 4.94 15.76 -9.50
C THR A 100 6.44 15.59 -9.34
N TYR A 101 6.98 15.68 -8.12
CA TYR A 101 8.41 15.49 -7.92
C TYR A 101 8.88 14.11 -8.39
N TYR A 102 8.21 13.03 -7.98
CA TYR A 102 8.61 11.68 -8.37
C TYR A 102 8.47 11.45 -9.88
N THR A 103 7.51 12.11 -10.53
CA THR A 103 7.39 12.14 -11.99
C THR A 103 8.60 12.74 -12.65
N ARG A 104 8.96 13.97 -12.25
CA ARG A 104 10.12 14.66 -12.81
C ARG A 104 11.40 13.88 -12.52
N SER A 105 11.59 13.44 -11.28
CA SER A 105 12.75 12.64 -10.91
C SER A 105 12.89 11.36 -11.75
N ASP A 106 11.82 10.58 -11.92
CA ASP A 106 11.85 9.36 -12.72
C ASP A 106 12.17 9.64 -14.21
N GLU A 107 11.50 10.62 -14.80
CA GLU A 107 11.72 11.04 -16.19
C GLU A 107 13.17 11.50 -16.41
N CYS A 108 13.70 12.35 -15.53
CA CYS A 108 15.05 12.91 -15.65
C CYS A 108 16.15 11.86 -15.46
N HIS A 109 16.00 10.95 -14.47
CA HIS A 109 16.97 9.86 -14.30
C HIS A 109 16.94 8.90 -15.49
N PHE A 110 15.75 8.67 -16.07
CA PHE A 110 15.63 7.77 -17.21
C PHE A 110 16.16 8.39 -18.49
N ASP A 111 16.03 9.70 -18.66
CA ASP A 111 16.70 10.46 -19.73
C ASP A 111 18.23 10.31 -19.63
N VAL A 112 18.82 10.55 -18.45
CA VAL A 112 20.27 10.39 -18.24
C VAL A 112 20.72 8.96 -18.57
N LEU A 113 19.95 7.94 -18.16
CA LEU A 113 20.22 6.54 -18.51
C LEU A 113 20.18 6.30 -20.02
N SER A 114 19.16 6.85 -20.70
CA SER A 114 18.97 6.67 -22.14
C SER A 114 20.10 7.34 -22.93
N ARG A 115 20.42 8.59 -22.61
CA ARG A 115 21.53 9.33 -23.22
C ARG A 115 22.89 8.68 -22.95
N TYR A 116 23.10 8.07 -21.79
CA TYR A 116 24.30 7.27 -21.53
C TYR A 116 24.41 6.09 -22.50
N ARG A 117 23.32 5.34 -22.69
CA ARG A 117 23.25 4.18 -23.60
C ARG A 117 23.46 4.58 -25.05
N ASP A 118 22.99 5.75 -25.44
CA ASP A 118 23.15 6.31 -26.78
C ASP A 118 24.54 6.94 -27.02
N GLY A 119 25.41 6.95 -26.00
CA GLY A 119 26.77 7.45 -26.11
C GLY A 119 26.85 8.98 -26.19
N ALA A 120 25.94 9.69 -25.53
CA ALA A 120 25.92 11.15 -25.52
C ALA A 120 27.24 11.76 -25.03
N ARG A 121 27.50 13.02 -25.41
CA ARG A 121 28.73 13.73 -25.03
C ARG A 121 28.86 13.80 -23.51
N GLY A 122 29.95 13.24 -22.96
CA GLY A 122 30.20 13.17 -21.52
C GLY A 122 29.83 11.83 -20.88
N ALA A 123 29.24 10.88 -21.62
CA ALA A 123 28.80 9.59 -21.07
C ALA A 123 29.93 8.78 -20.42
N THR A 124 31.12 8.75 -21.01
CA THR A 124 32.27 8.02 -20.43
C THR A 124 32.68 8.56 -19.05
N SER A 125 32.39 9.84 -18.76
CA SER A 125 32.77 10.49 -17.50
C SER A 125 31.90 10.04 -16.32
N ILE A 126 30.68 9.54 -16.58
CA ILE A 126 29.78 9.05 -15.53
C ILE A 126 29.80 7.53 -15.35
N LYS A 127 30.69 6.81 -16.05
CA LYS A 127 30.72 5.33 -16.03
C LYS A 127 30.88 4.74 -14.61
N GLN A 128 31.68 5.39 -13.76
CA GLN A 128 31.88 4.95 -12.37
C GLN A 128 30.68 5.29 -11.46
N GLU A 129 29.78 6.15 -11.92
CA GLU A 129 28.60 6.60 -11.19
C GLU A 129 27.32 5.84 -11.59
N LEU A 130 27.40 4.91 -12.54
CA LEU A 130 26.23 4.14 -13.00
C LEU A 130 25.49 3.41 -11.87
N PRO A 131 26.16 2.78 -10.88
CA PRO A 131 25.44 2.18 -9.76
C PRO A 131 24.59 3.20 -8.98
N LEU A 132 25.07 4.44 -8.83
CA LEU A 132 24.32 5.50 -8.14
C LEU A 132 23.16 6.01 -9.02
N LEU A 133 23.39 6.20 -10.33
CA LEU A 133 22.34 6.55 -11.29
C LEU A 133 21.20 5.51 -11.26
N CYS A 134 21.54 4.23 -11.37
CA CYS A 134 20.55 3.17 -11.31
C CYS A 134 19.83 3.11 -9.97
N ALA A 135 20.55 3.26 -8.85
CA ALA A 135 19.94 3.25 -7.52
C ALA A 135 18.94 4.40 -7.32
N ARG A 136 19.31 5.63 -7.71
CA ARG A 136 18.41 6.80 -7.62
C ARG A 136 17.24 6.71 -8.61
N GLY A 137 17.47 6.18 -9.80
CA GLY A 137 16.40 5.88 -10.77
C GLY A 137 15.38 4.87 -10.23
N ILE A 138 15.83 3.77 -9.62
CA ILE A 138 14.93 2.80 -8.97
C ILE A 138 14.18 3.44 -7.79
N HIS A 139 14.84 4.29 -7.00
CA HIS A 139 14.19 5.03 -5.92
C HIS A 139 13.08 5.97 -6.44
N ALA A 140 13.31 6.65 -7.57
CA ALA A 140 12.30 7.49 -8.21
C ALA A 140 11.09 6.66 -8.70
N VAL A 141 11.35 5.50 -9.33
CA VAL A 141 10.29 4.54 -9.71
C VAL A 141 9.52 4.05 -8.47
N SER A 142 10.21 3.72 -7.37
CA SER A 142 9.56 3.34 -6.11
C SER A 142 8.62 4.44 -5.60
N GLY A 143 9.04 5.70 -5.66
CA GLY A 143 8.20 6.85 -5.34
C GLY A 143 6.95 6.94 -6.22
N ARG A 144 7.09 6.78 -7.54
CA ARG A 144 5.94 6.73 -8.47
C ARG A 144 4.96 5.60 -8.14
N LEU A 145 5.47 4.41 -7.85
CA LEU A 145 4.64 3.27 -7.43
C LEU A 145 3.93 3.53 -6.10
N LYS A 146 4.61 4.17 -5.15
CA LYS A 146 4.04 4.54 -3.85
C LYS A 146 2.91 5.55 -3.98
N MET A 147 3.10 6.59 -4.80
CA MET A 147 2.05 7.60 -5.03
C MET A 147 0.86 7.03 -5.80
N ALA A 148 1.09 6.13 -6.76
CA ALA A 148 0.02 5.38 -7.41
C ALA A 148 -0.74 4.49 -6.40
N GLY A 149 -0.02 3.74 -5.57
CA GLY A 149 -0.58 2.88 -4.52
C GLY A 149 -1.43 3.65 -3.51
N ALA A 150 -1.04 4.86 -3.13
CA ALA A 150 -1.80 5.71 -2.22
C ALA A 150 -3.20 6.09 -2.73
N ARG A 151 -3.41 6.07 -4.05
CA ARG A 151 -4.72 6.29 -4.70
C ARG A 151 -5.31 5.03 -5.33
N TYR A 152 -4.69 3.88 -5.07
CA TYR A 152 -5.00 2.62 -5.73
C TYR A 152 -4.96 2.70 -7.27
N ALA A 153 -4.24 3.68 -7.82
CA ALA A 153 -4.24 3.97 -9.25
C ALA A 153 -3.55 2.87 -10.05
N MET A 154 -3.99 2.67 -11.29
CA MET A 154 -3.27 1.81 -12.22
C MET A 154 -1.87 2.37 -12.47
N VAL A 155 -0.88 1.48 -12.38
CA VAL A 155 0.52 1.84 -12.60
C VAL A 155 0.79 1.94 -14.10
N ASP A 156 1.45 3.02 -14.51
CA ASP A 156 1.95 3.20 -15.88
C ASP A 156 2.92 2.06 -16.26
N PRO A 157 2.64 1.28 -17.33
CA PRO A 157 3.54 0.23 -17.81
C PRO A 157 4.97 0.69 -18.10
N ALA A 158 5.20 1.98 -18.38
CA ALA A 158 6.53 2.54 -18.55
C ALA A 158 7.41 2.36 -17.32
N LEU A 159 6.86 2.42 -16.10
CA LEU A 159 7.61 2.31 -14.86
C LEU A 159 8.30 0.94 -14.73
N TRP A 160 7.64 -0.14 -15.14
CA TRP A 160 8.24 -1.48 -15.14
C TRP A 160 9.36 -1.61 -16.17
N ARG A 161 9.20 -0.98 -17.34
CA ARG A 161 10.26 -0.93 -18.37
C ARG A 161 11.48 -0.14 -17.88
N ARG A 162 11.26 0.99 -17.22
CA ARG A 162 12.33 1.81 -16.61
C ARG A 162 13.06 1.04 -15.51
N LEU A 163 12.31 0.38 -14.62
CA LEU A 163 12.86 -0.49 -13.58
C LEU A 163 13.76 -1.60 -14.16
N ALA A 164 13.29 -2.30 -15.20
CA ALA A 164 14.07 -3.31 -15.90
C ALA A 164 15.34 -2.73 -16.54
N ALA A 165 15.27 -1.53 -17.12
CA ALA A 165 16.40 -0.86 -17.75
C ALA A 165 17.51 -0.50 -16.74
N TYR A 166 17.16 0.02 -15.56
CA TYR A 166 18.15 0.31 -14.50
C TYR A 166 18.85 -0.96 -14.02
N TYR A 167 18.09 -2.02 -13.77
CA TYR A 167 18.66 -3.31 -13.35
C TYR A 167 19.58 -3.89 -14.43
N THR A 168 19.13 -3.91 -15.68
CA THR A 168 19.91 -4.46 -16.81
C THR A 168 21.19 -3.67 -17.07
N LEU A 169 21.15 -2.33 -16.93
CA LEU A 169 22.35 -1.51 -17.08
C LEU A 169 23.37 -1.79 -15.97
N ALA A 170 22.93 -1.85 -14.72
CA ALA A 170 23.79 -2.19 -13.61
C ALA A 170 24.35 -3.62 -13.72
N GLU A 171 23.55 -4.58 -14.17
CA GLU A 171 23.98 -5.96 -14.40
C GLU A 171 25.06 -6.05 -15.48
N SER A 172 24.91 -5.34 -16.61
CA SER A 172 25.89 -5.35 -17.70
C SER A 172 27.23 -4.68 -17.34
N HIS A 173 27.27 -3.90 -16.25
CA HIS A 173 28.47 -3.25 -15.72
C HIS A 173 28.95 -3.85 -14.39
N GLU A 174 28.44 -5.04 -14.01
CA GLU A 174 28.78 -5.72 -12.75
C GLU A 174 28.50 -4.88 -11.48
N GLY A 175 27.61 -3.89 -11.59
CA GLY A 175 27.31 -2.90 -10.55
C GLY A 175 26.15 -3.27 -9.63
N LEU A 176 25.53 -4.45 -9.79
CA LEU A 176 24.35 -4.84 -9.00
C LEU A 176 24.61 -4.86 -7.49
N ALA A 177 25.78 -5.36 -7.08
CA ALA A 177 26.18 -5.48 -5.68
C ALA A 177 27.06 -4.32 -5.19
N ALA A 178 27.35 -3.34 -6.05
CA ALA A 178 28.17 -2.19 -5.67
C ALA A 178 27.44 -1.36 -4.60
N SER A 179 28.08 -1.20 -3.44
CA SER A 179 27.56 -0.37 -2.36
C SER A 179 27.61 1.10 -2.77
N VAL A 180 26.47 1.76 -2.74
CA VAL A 180 26.33 3.19 -3.02
C VAL A 180 25.66 3.90 -1.86
N MET A 181 26.12 5.11 -1.56
CA MET A 181 25.39 6.02 -0.67
C MET A 181 24.29 6.67 -1.50
N LEU A 182 23.06 6.18 -1.37
CA LEU A 182 21.91 6.68 -2.11
C LEU A 182 21.69 8.18 -1.81
N TYR A 183 21.65 8.48 -0.50
CA TYR A 183 21.60 9.81 0.12
C TYR A 183 22.39 9.76 1.44
N PRO A 184 22.74 10.92 2.05
CA PRO A 184 23.48 10.93 3.32
C PRO A 184 22.87 10.02 4.39
N GLY A 185 23.66 9.04 4.86
CA GLY A 185 23.25 8.06 5.88
C GLY A 185 22.56 6.78 5.37
N THR A 186 22.31 6.66 4.06
CA THR A 186 21.65 5.49 3.46
C THR A 186 22.55 4.81 2.45
N ASN A 187 23.12 3.66 2.82
CA ASN A 187 23.87 2.79 1.91
C ASN A 187 23.00 1.65 1.42
N THR A 188 23.09 1.32 0.14
CA THR A 188 22.35 0.23 -0.51
C THR A 188 23.08 -0.23 -1.77
N SER A 189 22.46 -1.09 -2.56
CA SER A 189 22.92 -1.50 -3.90
C SER A 189 21.75 -1.53 -4.87
N VAL A 190 22.05 -1.54 -6.17
CA VAL A 190 21.00 -1.63 -7.21
C VAL A 190 20.21 -2.93 -7.07
N GLY A 191 20.89 -4.05 -6.79
CA GLY A 191 20.26 -5.35 -6.58
C GLY A 191 19.32 -5.37 -5.37
N GLU A 192 19.75 -4.78 -4.26
CA GLU A 192 18.93 -4.66 -3.04
C GLU A 192 17.67 -3.82 -3.28
N LEU A 193 17.80 -2.62 -3.84
CA LEU A 193 16.66 -1.74 -4.13
C LEU A 193 15.64 -2.39 -5.07
N PHE A 194 16.12 -3.05 -6.11
CA PHE A 194 15.27 -3.77 -7.05
C PHE A 194 14.50 -4.90 -6.37
N ALA A 195 15.19 -5.71 -5.55
CA ALA A 195 14.58 -6.81 -4.81
C ALA A 195 13.52 -6.32 -3.81
N VAL A 196 13.86 -5.30 -3.03
CA VAL A 196 12.98 -4.65 -2.05
C VAL A 196 11.72 -4.14 -2.73
N LEU A 197 11.85 -3.40 -3.84
CA LEU A 197 10.71 -2.85 -4.56
C LEU A 197 9.76 -3.96 -5.06
N VAL A 198 10.32 -5.01 -5.66
CA VAL A 198 9.52 -6.13 -6.18
C VAL A 198 8.80 -6.88 -5.06
N LEU A 199 9.49 -7.18 -3.95
CA LEU A 199 8.94 -7.89 -2.81
C LEU A 199 7.86 -7.08 -2.09
N TRP A 200 8.11 -5.78 -1.89
CA TRP A 200 7.13 -4.84 -1.34
C TRP A 200 5.88 -4.80 -2.21
N TYR A 201 6.00 -4.37 -3.46
CA TYR A 201 4.87 -4.19 -4.35
C TYR A 201 4.06 -5.48 -4.53
N GLY A 202 4.72 -6.62 -4.74
CA GLY A 202 4.05 -7.92 -4.89
C GLY A 202 3.29 -8.39 -3.64
N SER A 203 3.66 -7.89 -2.45
CA SER A 203 3.11 -8.31 -1.17
C SER A 203 2.03 -7.37 -0.62
N SER A 204 2.02 -6.11 -1.02
CA SER A 204 1.13 -5.09 -0.43
C SER A 204 0.15 -4.47 -1.42
N ALA A 205 0.56 -4.29 -2.69
CA ALA A 205 -0.16 -3.44 -3.64
C ALA A 205 -1.64 -3.82 -3.78
N GLY A 206 -2.50 -2.82 -3.55
CA GLY A 206 -3.96 -2.97 -3.65
C GLY A 206 -4.59 -3.81 -2.54
N SER A 207 -3.86 -4.17 -1.49
CA SER A 207 -4.37 -4.95 -0.34
C SER A 207 -4.23 -4.24 1.00
N LEU A 208 -3.46 -3.15 1.06
CA LEU A 208 -3.24 -2.31 2.23
C LEU A 208 -3.87 -0.93 2.04
N SER A 209 -4.25 -0.25 3.13
CA SER A 209 -4.61 1.17 3.08
C SER A 209 -3.38 2.05 2.75
N PRO A 210 -3.52 3.32 2.34
CA PRO A 210 -2.37 4.15 1.98
C PRO A 210 -1.34 4.29 3.11
N LEU A 211 -1.81 4.43 4.35
CA LEU A 211 -0.96 4.45 5.54
C LEU A 211 -0.24 3.11 5.75
N GLN A 212 -0.97 2.00 5.64
CA GLN A 212 -0.40 0.67 5.77
C GLN A 212 0.63 0.37 4.68
N GLU A 213 0.38 0.84 3.45
CA GLU A 213 1.29 0.75 2.31
C GLU A 213 2.58 1.53 2.57
N HIS A 214 2.48 2.73 3.15
CA HIS A 214 3.65 3.51 3.57
C HIS A 214 4.49 2.76 4.60
N ILE A 215 3.87 2.27 5.68
CA ILE A 215 4.58 1.54 6.74
C ILE A 215 5.19 0.25 6.16
N ALA A 216 4.48 -0.46 5.29
CA ALA A 216 5.00 -1.64 4.61
C ALA A 216 6.25 -1.32 3.79
N GLU A 217 6.24 -0.25 2.97
CA GLU A 217 7.42 0.20 2.23
C GLU A 217 8.60 0.49 3.17
N ARG A 218 8.37 1.19 4.28
CA ARG A 218 9.42 1.49 5.27
C ARG A 218 10.00 0.23 5.93
N LEU A 219 9.14 -0.75 6.23
CA LEU A 219 9.58 -2.06 6.73
C LEU A 219 10.45 -2.78 5.70
N PHE A 220 10.00 -2.90 4.45
CA PHE A 220 10.79 -3.54 3.40
C PHE A 220 12.13 -2.83 3.16
N ALA A 221 12.15 -1.50 3.19
CA ALA A 221 13.39 -0.72 3.08
C ALA A 221 14.37 -1.00 4.23
N ALA A 222 13.88 -1.07 5.48
CA ALA A 222 14.73 -1.39 6.64
C ALA A 222 15.26 -2.84 6.62
N LEU A 223 14.54 -3.74 5.96
CA LEU A 223 14.84 -5.17 5.90
C LEU A 223 15.57 -5.59 4.60
N GLY A 224 15.98 -4.64 3.78
CA GLY A 224 16.44 -4.89 2.40
C GLY A 224 17.58 -5.89 2.26
N LYS A 225 18.48 -5.96 3.23
CA LYS A 225 19.58 -6.95 3.26
C LYS A 225 19.12 -8.41 3.25
N GLY A 226 17.87 -8.67 3.64
CA GLY A 226 17.26 -10.00 3.61
C GLY A 226 16.61 -10.37 2.28
N ALA A 227 16.58 -9.45 1.29
CA ALA A 227 15.97 -9.68 -0.01
C ALA A 227 16.89 -10.48 -0.93
N GLY A 228 16.38 -11.55 -1.55
CA GLY A 228 17.13 -12.38 -2.50
C GLY A 228 16.67 -12.18 -3.94
N VAL A 229 17.62 -12.20 -4.88
CA VAL A 229 17.36 -12.26 -6.33
C VAL A 229 18.16 -13.42 -6.92
N SER A 230 17.49 -14.29 -7.68
CA SER A 230 18.11 -15.43 -8.36
C SER A 230 17.69 -15.49 -9.84
N ARG A 231 18.46 -16.22 -10.65
CA ARG A 231 18.14 -16.51 -12.06
C ARG A 231 17.44 -17.86 -12.25
N ALA A 232 17.27 -18.62 -11.17
CA ALA A 232 16.70 -19.95 -11.18
C ALA A 232 15.62 -20.04 -10.10
N TYR A 233 14.58 -20.81 -10.38
CA TYR A 233 13.56 -21.14 -9.40
C TYR A 233 14.00 -22.37 -8.60
N ALA A 234 14.19 -22.20 -7.29
CA ALA A 234 14.57 -23.27 -6.36
C ALA A 234 13.39 -23.74 -5.48
N GLY A 235 12.19 -23.20 -5.68
CA GLY A 235 10.98 -23.58 -4.95
C GLY A 235 10.66 -22.70 -3.73
N ALA A 236 11.54 -21.76 -3.38
CA ALA A 236 11.39 -20.85 -2.26
C ALA A 236 11.10 -19.39 -2.70
N GLU A 237 11.19 -19.10 -4.00
CA GLU A 237 10.92 -17.76 -4.50
C GLU A 237 9.42 -17.48 -4.54
N LEU A 238 9.04 -16.28 -4.11
CA LEU A 238 7.65 -15.84 -4.02
C LEU A 238 7.18 -15.18 -5.31
N PHE A 239 8.08 -14.42 -5.95
CA PHE A 239 7.77 -13.63 -7.12
C PHE A 239 8.78 -13.86 -8.23
N ALA A 240 8.36 -13.55 -9.46
CA ALA A 240 9.19 -13.48 -10.64
C ALA A 240 8.96 -12.15 -11.36
N PHE A 241 10.02 -11.66 -12.00
CA PHE A 241 10.02 -10.45 -12.83
C PHE A 241 10.77 -10.74 -14.12
N ASP A 242 10.13 -10.45 -15.26
CA ASP A 242 10.72 -10.63 -16.58
C ASP A 242 11.32 -9.30 -17.06
N LEU A 243 12.65 -9.23 -17.15
CA LEU A 243 13.37 -8.05 -17.66
C LEU A 243 13.18 -7.82 -19.16
N ALA A 244 12.84 -8.86 -19.92
CA ALA A 244 12.60 -8.80 -21.37
C ALA A 244 11.15 -8.43 -21.70
N GLN A 245 10.19 -8.78 -20.84
CA GLN A 245 8.78 -8.38 -20.92
C GLN A 245 8.30 -7.76 -19.60
N PRO A 246 8.76 -6.54 -19.27
CA PRO A 246 8.52 -5.95 -17.96
C PRO A 246 7.05 -5.69 -17.71
N THR A 247 6.52 -6.36 -16.69
CA THR A 247 5.17 -6.24 -16.15
C THR A 247 5.25 -6.18 -14.62
N PRO A 248 4.18 -5.83 -13.90
CA PRO A 248 4.18 -5.94 -12.45
C PRO A 248 4.65 -7.33 -11.98
N PRO A 249 5.30 -7.45 -10.81
CA PRO A 249 5.75 -8.73 -10.27
C PRO A 249 4.64 -9.79 -10.26
N MET A 250 4.98 -10.97 -10.76
CA MET A 250 4.06 -12.11 -10.81
C MET A 250 4.45 -13.13 -9.75
N ARG A 251 3.51 -13.97 -9.31
CA ARG A 251 3.84 -15.10 -8.42
C ARG A 251 4.76 -16.07 -9.16
N ALA A 252 5.84 -16.48 -8.50
CA ALA A 252 6.72 -17.51 -9.06
C ALA A 252 5.99 -18.86 -9.10
N THR A 253 6.22 -19.63 -10.16
CA THR A 253 5.62 -20.96 -10.34
C THR A 253 6.67 -21.94 -10.85
N ALA A 254 6.56 -23.21 -10.44
CA ALA A 254 7.48 -24.27 -10.87
C ALA A 254 7.45 -24.55 -12.39
N GLY A 255 6.35 -24.20 -13.07
CA GLY A 255 6.17 -24.41 -14.50
C GLY A 255 6.58 -23.21 -15.37
N ALA A 256 7.20 -22.17 -14.80
CA ALA A 256 7.63 -21.01 -15.58
C ALA A 256 8.75 -21.38 -16.57
N THR A 257 8.61 -20.97 -17.83
CA THR A 257 9.68 -21.11 -18.83
C THR A 257 10.85 -20.21 -18.45
N ILE A 258 11.96 -20.81 -18.00
CA ILE A 258 13.15 -20.07 -17.60
C ILE A 258 13.88 -19.53 -18.84
N HIS A 259 14.25 -18.25 -18.82
CA HIS A 259 15.06 -17.60 -19.85
C HIS A 259 15.98 -16.53 -19.22
N PRO A 260 17.02 -16.02 -19.93
CA PRO A 260 18.04 -15.15 -19.34
C PRO A 260 17.54 -13.83 -18.72
N GLY A 261 16.36 -13.36 -19.12
CA GLY A 261 15.74 -12.14 -18.60
C GLY A 261 14.90 -12.35 -17.33
N LEU A 262 14.63 -13.60 -16.94
CA LEU A 262 13.78 -13.89 -15.80
C LEU A 262 14.56 -13.78 -14.48
N ARG A 263 13.99 -13.09 -13.50
CA ARG A 263 14.52 -12.99 -12.13
C ARG A 263 13.48 -13.51 -11.16
N PHE A 264 13.92 -14.29 -10.18
CA PHE A 264 13.08 -14.80 -9.09
C PHE A 264 13.50 -14.15 -7.77
N PHE A 265 12.53 -13.96 -6.88
CA PHE A 265 12.71 -13.18 -5.65
C PHE A 265 12.31 -14.01 -4.43
N SER A 266 13.25 -14.15 -3.49
CA SER A 266 13.02 -14.79 -2.20
C SER A 266 12.97 -13.75 -1.09
N ALA A 267 12.17 -14.05 -0.07
CA ALA A 267 12.01 -13.22 1.11
C ALA A 267 12.37 -13.96 2.40
N ASP A 268 13.13 -15.06 2.34
CA ASP A 268 13.47 -15.83 3.54
C ASP A 268 14.25 -14.99 4.56
N GLY A 269 15.24 -14.22 4.09
CA GLY A 269 15.97 -13.28 4.93
C GLY A 269 15.09 -12.17 5.50
N ILE A 270 14.21 -11.59 4.68
CA ILE A 270 13.22 -10.60 5.14
C ILE A 270 12.32 -11.19 6.21
N ARG A 271 11.79 -12.40 6.02
CA ARG A 271 10.91 -13.07 7.00
C ARG A 271 11.59 -13.26 8.34
N GLN A 272 12.85 -13.70 8.34
CA GLN A 272 13.61 -13.89 9.57
C GLN A 272 13.79 -12.55 10.30
N LEU A 273 14.27 -11.52 9.59
CA LEU A 273 14.47 -10.20 10.19
C LEU A 273 13.16 -9.55 10.66
N LEU A 274 12.07 -9.75 9.92
CA LEU A 274 10.73 -9.27 10.28
C LEU A 274 10.20 -9.98 11.54
N ALA A 275 10.41 -11.29 11.66
CA ALA A 275 10.05 -12.05 12.86
C ALA A 275 10.84 -11.60 14.09
N ASP A 276 12.12 -11.24 13.92
CA ASP A 276 12.93 -10.69 15.01
C ASP A 276 12.52 -9.24 15.37
N MET A 277 12.15 -8.44 14.37
CA MET A 277 11.59 -7.11 14.56
C MET A 277 10.26 -7.15 15.33
N LEU A 278 9.38 -8.10 15.01
CA LEU A 278 8.10 -8.30 15.70
C LEU A 278 8.28 -8.50 17.21
N LYS A 279 9.29 -9.27 17.65
CA LYS A 279 9.61 -9.44 19.09
C LYS A 279 9.94 -8.12 19.81
N THR A 280 10.43 -7.13 19.07
CA THR A 280 10.74 -5.79 19.61
C THR A 280 9.49 -4.92 19.63
N LEU A 281 8.69 -4.99 18.57
CA LEU A 281 7.39 -4.31 18.47
C LEU A 281 6.38 -4.82 19.52
N ASP A 282 6.42 -6.12 19.85
CA ASP A 282 5.60 -6.74 20.91
C ASP A 282 5.87 -6.14 22.30
N LYS A 283 7.05 -5.54 22.49
CA LYS A 283 7.42 -4.82 23.72
C LYS A 283 7.03 -3.34 23.68
N GLY A 284 6.33 -2.89 22.64
CA GLY A 284 5.97 -1.50 22.41
C GLY A 284 7.14 -0.64 21.91
N ILE A 285 8.22 -1.23 21.38
CA ILE A 285 9.43 -0.51 20.98
C ILE A 285 9.56 -0.49 19.45
N ILE A 286 9.69 0.70 18.87
CA ILE A 286 10.04 0.88 17.46
C ILE A 286 11.57 0.83 17.32
N PRO A 287 12.14 -0.06 16.50
CA PRO A 287 13.59 -0.15 16.35
C PRO A 287 14.22 1.10 15.72
N ASP A 288 15.38 1.54 16.22
CA ASP A 288 16.11 2.71 15.71
C ASP A 288 16.47 2.63 14.21
N GLY A 289 16.63 1.42 13.67
CA GLY A 289 16.90 1.19 12.24
C GLY A 289 15.68 1.37 11.33
N LEU A 290 14.47 1.46 11.89
CA LEU A 290 13.23 1.65 11.14
C LEU A 290 12.96 3.16 10.95
N ASN A 291 13.46 3.70 9.85
CA ASN A 291 13.24 5.11 9.51
C ASN A 291 11.81 5.33 9.01
N LEU A 292 10.95 5.91 9.83
CA LEU A 292 9.55 6.28 9.52
C LEU A 292 9.40 7.76 9.14
N TYR A 293 10.48 8.38 8.65
CA TYR A 293 10.51 9.80 8.24
C TYR A 293 10.06 10.79 9.32
N GLY A 294 10.31 10.45 10.59
CA GLY A 294 9.91 11.25 11.74
C GLY A 294 8.46 11.07 12.17
N ALA A 295 7.70 10.16 11.52
CA ALA A 295 6.37 9.78 11.96
C ALA A 295 6.40 9.06 13.31
N ARG A 296 5.52 9.49 14.20
CA ARG A 296 5.20 8.80 15.45
C ARG A 296 4.01 7.90 15.18
N TYR A 297 4.28 6.72 14.64
CA TYR A 297 3.32 5.64 14.63
C TYR A 297 3.36 4.93 15.99
N GLU A 298 2.22 4.41 16.43
CA GLU A 298 2.19 3.55 17.60
C GLU A 298 2.87 2.22 17.26
N ALA A 299 3.62 1.64 18.19
CA ALA A 299 4.34 0.38 17.96
C ALA A 299 3.38 -0.76 17.58
N GLU A 300 2.18 -0.77 18.15
CA GLU A 300 1.10 -1.69 17.81
C GLU A 300 0.67 -1.58 16.34
N GLN A 301 0.49 -0.37 15.83
CA GLN A 301 0.15 -0.15 14.42
C GLN A 301 1.21 -0.73 13.47
N VAL A 302 2.49 -0.52 13.80
CA VAL A 302 3.61 -1.08 13.03
C VAL A 302 3.67 -2.61 13.16
N ARG A 303 3.42 -3.15 14.36
CA ARG A 303 3.36 -4.60 14.65
C ARG A 303 2.32 -5.28 13.78
N ASP A 304 1.10 -4.73 13.71
CA ASP A 304 0.00 -5.37 12.98
C ASP A 304 0.29 -5.46 11.48
N ILE A 305 0.92 -4.43 10.92
CA ILE A 305 1.34 -4.40 9.52
C ILE A 305 2.49 -5.40 9.29
N ALA A 306 3.48 -5.44 10.18
CA ALA A 306 4.57 -6.41 10.13
C ALA A 306 4.05 -7.85 10.19
N GLN A 307 3.07 -8.14 11.05
CA GLN A 307 2.45 -9.46 11.17
C GLN A 307 1.68 -9.84 9.90
N ARG A 308 0.94 -8.89 9.32
CA ARG A 308 0.25 -9.09 8.04
C ARG A 308 1.21 -9.36 6.89
N LEU A 309 2.33 -8.64 6.82
CA LEU A 309 3.38 -8.89 5.83
C LEU A 309 3.98 -10.28 5.99
N LEU A 310 4.26 -10.71 7.23
CA LEU A 310 4.78 -12.05 7.48
C LEU A 310 3.86 -13.14 6.93
N GLN A 311 2.55 -12.98 7.08
CA GLN A 311 1.55 -13.90 6.49
C GLN A 311 1.63 -13.92 4.96
N THR A 312 1.77 -12.77 4.31
CA THR A 312 1.86 -12.70 2.83
C THR A 312 3.17 -13.29 2.27
N LEU A 313 4.23 -13.30 3.06
CA LEU A 313 5.54 -13.86 2.69
C LEU A 313 5.67 -15.38 2.96
N THR A 314 4.60 -16.04 3.42
CA THR A 314 4.61 -17.48 3.76
C THR A 314 4.81 -18.37 2.53
N LEU A 315 5.51 -19.49 2.72
CA LEU A 315 5.67 -20.57 1.73
C LEU A 315 5.03 -21.88 2.23
N PRO A 316 4.26 -22.61 1.39
CA PRO A 316 3.79 -22.18 0.08
C PRO A 316 2.86 -20.95 0.21
N PRO A 317 2.79 -20.08 -0.81
CA PRO A 317 1.92 -18.91 -0.75
C PRO A 317 0.46 -19.36 -0.56
N PRO A 318 -0.37 -18.60 0.20
CA PRO A 318 -1.77 -18.94 0.41
C PRO A 318 -2.49 -19.09 -0.93
N THR A 319 -2.95 -20.30 -1.23
CA THR A 319 -3.71 -20.58 -2.44
C THR A 319 -5.18 -20.30 -2.22
N ARG A 320 -5.85 -19.89 -3.30
CA ARG A 320 -7.30 -19.71 -3.28
C ARG A 320 -7.95 -21.07 -3.03
N ARG A 321 -8.74 -21.17 -1.95
CA ARG A 321 -9.41 -22.42 -1.54
C ARG A 321 -10.60 -22.80 -2.40
N THR A 322 -11.28 -21.82 -3.00
CA THR A 322 -12.51 -22.03 -3.79
C THR A 322 -12.44 -21.34 -5.14
N PRO A 323 -12.79 -22.01 -6.25
CA PRO A 323 -12.77 -21.39 -7.58
C PRO A 323 -13.74 -20.23 -7.67
N ARG A 324 -13.42 -19.24 -8.50
CA ARG A 324 -14.33 -18.14 -8.82
C ARG A 324 -15.06 -18.37 -10.13
N ARG A 325 -16.32 -17.96 -10.18
CA ARG A 325 -17.19 -18.01 -11.36
C ARG A 325 -17.57 -16.61 -11.75
N ARG A 326 -17.49 -16.30 -13.05
CA ARG A 326 -18.03 -15.05 -13.59
C ARG A 326 -19.54 -15.14 -13.60
N ILE A 327 -20.20 -14.20 -12.97
CA ILE A 327 -21.65 -14.06 -12.92
C ILE A 327 -21.96 -12.57 -13.00
N LYS A 328 -23.17 -12.21 -13.44
CA LYS A 328 -23.68 -10.84 -13.36
C LYS A 328 -24.92 -10.86 -12.50
N VAL A 329 -24.81 -10.33 -11.30
CA VAL A 329 -25.91 -10.25 -10.33
C VAL A 329 -25.85 -8.87 -9.69
N ASN A 330 -26.98 -8.18 -9.68
CA ASN A 330 -27.10 -6.91 -8.98
C ASN A 330 -27.19 -7.18 -7.47
N LEU A 331 -26.58 -6.31 -6.68
CA LEU A 331 -26.74 -6.29 -5.23
C LEU A 331 -26.97 -4.88 -4.74
N LYS A 332 -27.80 -4.74 -3.70
CA LYS A 332 -27.85 -3.54 -2.89
C LYS A 332 -26.66 -3.53 -1.95
N VAL A 333 -26.10 -2.35 -1.70
CA VAL A 333 -24.92 -2.15 -0.86
C VAL A 333 -25.24 -1.17 0.27
N ALA A 334 -24.75 -1.48 1.47
CA ALA A 334 -24.73 -0.59 2.62
C ALA A 334 -23.27 -0.41 3.06
N ASN A 335 -22.79 0.83 3.13
CA ASN A 335 -21.39 1.14 3.43
C ASN A 335 -21.21 1.49 4.92
N GLY A 336 -20.43 0.67 5.64
CA GLY A 336 -20.14 0.88 7.05
C GLY A 336 -21.16 0.27 8.01
N PHE A 337 -20.79 0.23 9.29
CA PHE A 337 -21.53 -0.39 10.37
C PHE A 337 -22.92 0.23 10.56
N SER A 338 -23.01 1.56 10.61
CA SER A 338 -24.26 2.27 10.85
C SER A 338 -25.31 1.96 9.77
N GLN A 339 -24.91 2.04 8.49
CA GLN A 339 -25.82 1.74 7.38
C GLN A 339 -26.23 0.27 7.38
N MET A 340 -25.32 -0.64 7.72
CA MET A 340 -25.69 -2.06 7.86
C MET A 340 -26.67 -2.31 8.99
N LEU A 341 -26.52 -1.59 10.11
CA LEU A 341 -27.40 -1.73 11.26
C LEU A 341 -28.82 -1.27 10.94
N GLU A 342 -28.99 -0.19 10.19
CA GLU A 342 -30.30 0.27 9.68
C GLU A 342 -30.98 -0.74 8.77
N ARG A 343 -30.23 -1.68 8.17
CA ARG A 343 -30.74 -2.76 7.32
C ARG A 343 -30.90 -4.08 8.07
N SER A 344 -30.53 -4.13 9.35
CA SER A 344 -30.75 -5.29 10.21
C SER A 344 -32.18 -5.31 10.75
N ASP A 345 -32.64 -6.49 11.17
CA ASP A 345 -34.01 -6.72 11.67
C ASP A 345 -34.40 -5.86 12.90
N VAL A 346 -33.44 -5.21 13.55
CA VAL A 346 -33.61 -4.37 14.76
C VAL A 346 -33.55 -2.87 14.44
N GLY A 347 -33.15 -2.49 13.22
CA GLY A 347 -33.05 -1.09 12.82
C GLY A 347 -34.43 -0.44 12.65
N LEU A 348 -34.70 0.63 13.40
CA LEU A 348 -35.77 1.56 13.05
C LEU A 348 -35.46 2.09 11.64
N SER A 349 -36.29 1.72 10.66
CA SER A 349 -36.12 2.12 9.25
C SER A 349 -36.38 3.62 9.09
N PHE A 350 -35.45 4.46 9.53
CA PHE A 350 -35.50 5.90 9.29
C PHE A 350 -35.16 6.13 7.82
N GLY A 351 -36.17 6.47 7.02
CA GLY A 351 -36.05 6.99 5.65
C GLY A 351 -34.99 6.28 4.79
N ALA A 352 -35.36 5.16 4.17
CA ALA A 352 -34.45 4.47 3.26
C ALA A 352 -33.99 5.41 2.13
N GLU A 353 -32.76 5.92 2.22
CA GLU A 353 -32.05 6.42 1.05
C GLU A 353 -32.03 5.31 -0.02
N GLU A 354 -32.11 5.70 -1.29
CA GLU A 354 -31.95 4.76 -2.40
C GLU A 354 -30.63 4.02 -2.24
N ASN A 355 -30.70 2.69 -2.11
CA ASN A 355 -29.50 1.89 -1.93
C ASN A 355 -28.65 1.96 -3.19
N GLU A 356 -27.34 2.11 -3.01
CA GLU A 356 -26.40 1.93 -4.11
C GLU A 356 -26.51 0.49 -4.64
N VAL A 357 -26.70 0.36 -5.96
CA VAL A 357 -26.77 -0.93 -6.65
C VAL A 357 -25.46 -1.19 -7.38
N TRP A 358 -24.78 -2.27 -7.01
CA TRP A 358 -23.54 -2.72 -7.65
C TRP A 358 -23.79 -4.01 -8.44
N GLU A 359 -22.97 -4.27 -9.45
CA GLU A 359 -22.95 -5.54 -10.17
C GLU A 359 -21.77 -6.40 -9.67
N ILE A 360 -22.01 -7.68 -9.43
CA ILE A 360 -20.95 -8.68 -9.24
C ILE A 360 -20.37 -9.02 -10.61
N GLU A 361 -19.04 -9.05 -10.75
CA GLU A 361 -18.36 -9.59 -11.92
C GLU A 361 -17.94 -11.05 -11.75
N ASP A 362 -17.46 -11.40 -10.55
CA ASP A 362 -17.07 -12.75 -10.18
C ASP A 362 -17.34 -13.05 -8.70
N ILE A 363 -17.67 -14.31 -8.41
CA ILE A 363 -17.99 -14.79 -7.06
C ILE A 363 -17.30 -16.12 -6.74
N SER A 364 -16.98 -16.31 -5.47
CA SER A 364 -16.57 -17.56 -4.82
C SER A 364 -17.35 -17.75 -3.53
N ALA A 365 -17.24 -18.92 -2.89
CA ALA A 365 -17.87 -19.16 -1.58
C ALA A 365 -17.40 -18.20 -0.48
N THR A 366 -16.21 -17.61 -0.61
CA THR A 366 -15.60 -16.75 0.42
C THR A 366 -15.48 -15.28 0.02
N GLY A 367 -16.07 -14.85 -1.10
CA GLY A 367 -15.90 -13.48 -1.57
C GLY A 367 -16.31 -13.24 -3.01
N PHE A 368 -16.47 -11.98 -3.37
CA PHE A 368 -16.85 -11.54 -4.72
C PHE A 368 -16.04 -10.32 -5.17
N ARG A 369 -16.20 -9.94 -6.43
CA ARG A 369 -15.64 -8.72 -7.02
C ARG A 369 -16.74 -7.89 -7.65
N SER A 370 -16.67 -6.58 -7.45
CA SER A 370 -17.50 -5.59 -8.15
C SER A 370 -16.63 -4.52 -8.81
N VAL A 371 -17.16 -3.91 -9.87
CA VAL A 371 -16.53 -2.79 -10.57
C VAL A 371 -17.49 -1.61 -10.57
N VAL A 372 -17.05 -0.51 -9.97
CA VAL A 372 -17.93 0.62 -9.62
C VAL A 372 -17.21 1.92 -9.92
N PRO A 373 -17.84 2.89 -10.60
CA PRO A 373 -17.27 4.23 -10.75
C PRO A 373 -16.90 4.83 -9.39
N VAL A 374 -15.72 5.44 -9.26
CA VAL A 374 -15.22 5.97 -7.98
C VAL A 374 -16.21 6.93 -7.30
N ALA A 375 -16.93 7.74 -8.10
CA ALA A 375 -17.94 8.67 -7.59
C ALA A 375 -19.10 7.97 -6.85
N ARG A 376 -19.40 6.70 -7.19
CA ARG A 376 -20.44 5.87 -6.56
C ARG A 376 -19.92 4.97 -5.45
N ALA A 377 -18.60 4.87 -5.30
CA ALA A 377 -17.93 4.10 -4.24
C ALA A 377 -17.45 5.01 -3.11
N GLY A 378 -18.23 6.06 -2.79
CA GLY A 378 -17.88 7.08 -1.79
C GLY A 378 -17.49 6.45 -0.45
N GLY A 379 -16.32 6.82 0.07
CA GLY A 379 -15.80 6.34 1.36
C GLY A 379 -15.24 4.91 1.36
N VAL A 380 -15.30 4.17 0.23
CA VAL A 380 -14.76 2.80 0.16
C VAL A 380 -13.23 2.82 0.20
N ARG A 381 -12.66 2.02 1.09
CA ARG A 381 -11.22 1.82 1.32
C ARG A 381 -10.96 0.34 1.63
N ILE A 382 -9.70 -0.07 1.64
CA ILE A 382 -9.31 -1.35 2.25
C ILE A 382 -9.74 -1.36 3.74
N GLY A 383 -10.34 -2.47 4.18
CA GLY A 383 -10.85 -2.63 5.54
C GLY A 383 -12.28 -2.12 5.76
N THR A 384 -12.88 -1.44 4.78
CA THR A 384 -14.27 -1.00 4.84
C THR A 384 -15.22 -2.19 4.98
N LEU A 385 -16.11 -2.13 5.97
CA LEU A 385 -17.22 -3.05 6.15
C LEU A 385 -18.33 -2.71 5.15
N LEU A 386 -18.85 -3.73 4.47
CA LEU A 386 -19.93 -3.60 3.49
C LEU A 386 -21.03 -4.62 3.78
N GLY A 387 -22.26 -4.12 3.81
CA GLY A 387 -23.46 -4.94 3.71
C GLY A 387 -23.78 -5.18 2.26
N SER A 388 -24.19 -6.41 1.92
CA SER A 388 -24.61 -6.77 0.57
C SER A 388 -25.89 -7.59 0.59
N GLN A 389 -26.86 -7.23 -0.25
CA GLN A 389 -28.06 -8.02 -0.51
C GLN A 389 -28.18 -8.28 -2.03
N PRO A 390 -27.82 -9.47 -2.51
CA PRO A 390 -28.02 -9.85 -3.91
C PRO A 390 -29.51 -9.86 -4.30
N GLU A 391 -29.78 -9.58 -5.57
CA GLU A 391 -31.13 -9.64 -6.13
C GLU A 391 -31.78 -11.02 -5.90
N GLY A 392 -33.03 -11.02 -5.45
CA GLY A 392 -33.77 -12.24 -5.10
C GLY A 392 -33.47 -12.83 -3.72
N ILE A 393 -32.50 -12.27 -2.97
CA ILE A 393 -32.20 -12.68 -1.59
C ILE A 393 -32.86 -11.72 -0.60
N SER A 394 -33.61 -12.25 0.37
CA SER A 394 -34.38 -11.44 1.33
C SER A 394 -33.55 -10.90 2.50
N HIS A 395 -32.37 -11.44 2.75
CA HIS A 395 -31.51 -11.06 3.87
C HIS A 395 -30.23 -10.37 3.39
N TRP A 396 -29.64 -9.58 4.28
CA TRP A 396 -28.33 -8.97 4.07
C TRP A 396 -27.21 -9.90 4.53
N GLY A 397 -26.07 -9.83 3.86
CA GLY A 397 -24.80 -10.40 4.28
C GLY A 397 -23.78 -9.32 4.65
N ALA A 398 -22.68 -9.74 5.25
CA ALA A 398 -21.55 -8.89 5.62
C ALA A 398 -20.27 -9.31 4.87
N GLY A 399 -19.51 -8.31 4.44
CA GLY A 399 -18.18 -8.51 3.88
C GLY A 399 -17.25 -7.34 4.16
N VAL A 400 -15.96 -7.56 3.94
CA VAL A 400 -14.91 -6.54 4.12
C VAL A 400 -14.13 -6.38 2.84
N VAL A 401 -13.82 -5.14 2.48
CA VAL A 401 -12.98 -4.83 1.31
C VAL A 401 -11.54 -5.24 1.60
N ARG A 402 -11.05 -6.26 0.90
CA ARG A 402 -9.68 -6.79 1.03
C ARG A 402 -8.77 -6.40 -0.11
N ARG A 403 -9.34 -6.01 -1.25
CA ARG A 403 -8.59 -5.59 -2.44
C ARG A 403 -9.24 -4.39 -3.11
N LEU A 404 -8.42 -3.47 -3.57
CA LEU A 404 -8.86 -2.27 -4.27
C LEU A 404 -7.83 -1.86 -5.32
N SER A 405 -8.30 -1.57 -6.52
CA SER A 405 -7.51 -0.97 -7.61
C SER A 405 -8.41 -0.09 -8.47
N ARG A 406 -7.86 0.96 -9.07
CA ARG A 406 -8.56 1.90 -9.95
C ARG A 406 -8.02 1.76 -11.36
N ASP A 407 -8.91 1.56 -12.33
CA ASP A 407 -8.55 1.54 -13.75
C ASP A 407 -8.37 2.95 -14.34
N LEU A 408 -8.08 3.02 -15.64
CA LEU A 408 -7.91 4.29 -16.36
C LEU A 408 -9.25 5.01 -16.60
N GLU A 409 -10.35 4.27 -16.71
CA GLU A 409 -11.70 4.86 -16.82
C GLU A 409 -12.19 5.46 -15.50
N GLY A 410 -11.48 5.22 -14.40
CA GLY A 410 -11.82 5.75 -13.08
C GLY A 410 -12.85 4.90 -12.33
N ASN A 411 -12.94 3.61 -12.63
CA ASN A 411 -13.67 2.64 -11.83
C ASN A 411 -12.76 1.99 -10.80
N PHE A 412 -13.33 1.72 -9.63
CA PHE A 412 -12.74 0.82 -8.66
C PHE A 412 -13.12 -0.62 -8.97
N HIS A 413 -12.11 -1.47 -9.05
CA HIS A 413 -12.25 -2.91 -8.88
C HIS A 413 -12.10 -3.24 -7.39
N ILE A 414 -13.20 -3.68 -6.80
CA ILE A 414 -13.32 -3.91 -5.36
C ILE A 414 -13.39 -5.42 -5.15
N GLY A 415 -12.47 -5.98 -4.36
CA GLY A 415 -12.49 -7.37 -3.94
C GLY A 415 -12.96 -7.48 -2.50
N ILE A 416 -14.12 -8.09 -2.30
CA ILE A 416 -14.77 -8.25 -1.00
C ILE A 416 -14.58 -9.68 -0.51
N GLU A 417 -14.14 -9.83 0.73
CA GLU A 417 -14.25 -11.09 1.48
C GLU A 417 -15.62 -11.14 2.15
N VAL A 418 -16.36 -12.24 1.98
CA VAL A 418 -17.65 -12.43 2.65
C VAL A 418 -17.38 -13.00 4.04
N LEU A 419 -17.75 -12.24 5.08
CA LEU A 419 -17.69 -12.69 6.48
C LEU A 419 -18.87 -13.61 6.80
N SER A 420 -20.06 -13.24 6.33
CA SER A 420 -21.29 -14.01 6.51
C SER A 420 -22.30 -13.75 5.39
N PRO A 421 -22.97 -14.77 4.84
CA PRO A 421 -24.05 -14.57 3.88
C PRO A 421 -25.30 -13.97 4.53
N ARG A 422 -25.47 -14.12 5.85
CA ARG A 422 -26.63 -13.61 6.59
C ARG A 422 -26.20 -12.89 7.86
N ILE A 423 -26.76 -11.70 8.07
CA ILE A 423 -26.64 -10.94 9.31
C ILE A 423 -27.97 -10.82 10.04
N VAL A 424 -27.90 -10.66 11.36
CA VAL A 424 -29.05 -10.43 12.23
C VAL A 424 -28.68 -9.34 13.24
N GLY A 425 -29.50 -8.30 13.37
CA GLY A 425 -29.32 -7.30 14.42
C GLY A 425 -29.65 -7.92 15.78
N VAL A 426 -28.85 -7.66 16.81
CA VAL A 426 -29.07 -8.25 18.14
C VAL A 426 -28.89 -7.23 19.27
N PRO A 427 -29.79 -7.22 20.27
CA PRO A 427 -29.53 -6.58 21.55
C PRO A 427 -28.28 -7.16 22.20
N LEU A 428 -27.42 -6.29 22.72
CA LEU A 428 -26.27 -6.65 23.53
C LEU A 428 -26.38 -5.91 24.87
N LEU A 429 -26.53 -6.68 25.95
CA LEU A 429 -26.59 -6.17 27.31
C LEU A 429 -25.32 -6.59 28.06
N ASP A 430 -24.86 -5.74 28.98
CA ASP A 430 -23.79 -6.14 29.89
C ASP A 430 -24.28 -7.25 30.81
N ALA A 431 -23.53 -8.37 30.89
CA ALA A 431 -23.91 -9.46 31.78
C ALA A 431 -23.83 -9.07 33.27
N ALA A 432 -22.95 -8.13 33.64
CA ALA A 432 -22.79 -7.64 35.01
C ALA A 432 -23.78 -6.51 35.37
N SER A 433 -24.31 -5.80 34.38
CA SER A 433 -25.24 -4.68 34.56
C SER A 433 -26.32 -4.69 33.48
N ALA A 434 -27.22 -5.67 33.57
CA ALA A 434 -28.32 -5.86 32.62
C ALA A 434 -29.44 -4.81 32.81
N THR A 435 -29.12 -3.54 32.59
CA THR A 435 -30.09 -2.43 32.58
C THR A 435 -30.37 -2.01 31.14
N GLU A 436 -31.63 -1.82 30.77
CA GLU A 436 -32.05 -1.41 29.42
C GLU A 436 -31.40 -0.10 28.94
N THR A 437 -31.07 0.81 29.86
CA THR A 437 -30.36 2.07 29.57
C THR A 437 -28.93 1.89 29.05
N GLY A 438 -28.34 0.69 29.19
CA GLY A 438 -27.01 0.35 28.69
C GLY A 438 -27.01 -0.58 27.47
N MET A 439 -28.19 -0.84 26.87
CA MET A 439 -28.34 -1.73 25.73
C MET A 439 -27.64 -1.18 24.49
N GLN A 440 -26.73 -1.98 23.93
CA GLN A 440 -26.09 -1.73 22.65
C GLN A 440 -26.74 -2.61 21.59
N ILE A 441 -26.63 -2.22 20.32
CA ILE A 441 -27.06 -3.06 19.21
C ILE A 441 -25.82 -3.51 18.45
N GLY A 442 -25.64 -4.81 18.32
CA GLY A 442 -24.64 -5.44 17.48
C GLY A 442 -25.25 -6.11 16.27
N ILE A 443 -24.40 -6.62 15.38
CA ILE A 443 -24.79 -7.43 14.25
C ILE A 443 -24.16 -8.81 14.41
N TYR A 444 -25.00 -9.82 14.60
CA TYR A 444 -24.61 -11.22 14.63
C TYR A 444 -24.41 -11.76 13.22
N LEU A 445 -23.24 -12.35 12.99
CA LEU A 445 -22.88 -13.01 11.75
C LEU A 445 -23.37 -14.47 11.78
N ASN A 446 -24.52 -14.74 11.14
CA ASN A 446 -25.07 -16.09 11.10
C ASN A 446 -24.25 -16.99 10.16
N ARG A 447 -23.48 -17.89 10.76
CA ARG A 447 -22.64 -18.87 10.07
C ARG A 447 -23.25 -20.27 10.22
N PRO A 448 -24.22 -20.67 9.38
CA PRO A 448 -25.03 -21.88 9.59
C PRO A 448 -24.23 -23.20 9.55
N HIS A 449 -23.00 -23.18 9.04
CA HIS A 449 -22.10 -24.34 9.01
C HIS A 449 -21.05 -24.32 10.12
N ASP A 450 -21.08 -23.32 11.01
CA ASP A 450 -20.17 -23.21 12.14
C ASP A 450 -20.75 -23.97 13.34
N SER A 451 -20.02 -25.01 13.78
CA SER A 451 -20.37 -25.82 14.96
C SER A 451 -19.41 -25.57 16.13
N SER A 452 -18.59 -24.51 16.06
CA SER A 452 -17.61 -24.19 17.10
C SER A 452 -18.24 -23.74 18.43
N GLY A 453 -19.53 -23.39 18.44
CA GLY A 453 -20.18 -22.77 19.60
C GLY A 453 -19.69 -21.34 19.85
N GLU A 454 -19.22 -20.66 18.80
CA GLU A 454 -18.75 -19.28 18.87
C GLU A 454 -19.72 -18.33 18.17
N ALA A 455 -19.92 -17.16 18.77
CA ALA A 455 -20.61 -16.04 18.14
C ALA A 455 -19.60 -15.08 17.53
N TRP A 456 -19.85 -14.69 16.28
CA TRP A 456 -19.12 -13.64 15.61
C TRP A 456 -20.00 -12.38 15.56
N LEU A 457 -19.54 -11.31 16.17
CA LEU A 457 -20.27 -10.06 16.29
C LEU A 457 -19.51 -8.93 15.61
N LEU A 458 -20.22 -8.18 14.78
CA LEU A 458 -19.84 -6.82 14.44
C LEU A 458 -20.45 -5.88 15.47
N GLN A 459 -19.65 -5.01 16.03
CA GLN A 459 -20.05 -3.97 16.98
C GLN A 459 -19.52 -2.63 16.51
N LYS A 460 -19.98 -1.54 17.11
CA LYS A 460 -19.39 -0.22 16.88
C LYS A 460 -17.89 -0.25 17.22
N GLN A 461 -17.09 0.55 16.53
CA GLN A 461 -15.66 0.70 16.84
C GLN A 461 -15.40 0.94 18.33
N ASP A 462 -14.37 0.28 18.87
CA ASP A 462 -13.93 0.34 20.28
C ASP A 462 -14.95 -0.20 21.30
N ALA A 463 -15.95 -0.97 20.85
CA ALA A 463 -16.94 -1.59 21.73
C ALA A 463 -16.44 -2.90 22.37
N PHE A 464 -15.48 -3.59 21.76
CA PHE A 464 -14.97 -4.86 22.29
C PHE A 464 -14.12 -4.64 23.55
N VAL A 465 -14.46 -5.34 24.63
CA VAL A 465 -13.70 -5.33 25.88
C VAL A 465 -13.39 -6.79 26.28
N PRO A 466 -12.11 -7.20 26.39
CA PRO A 466 -11.72 -8.59 26.66
C PRO A 466 -12.26 -9.19 27.97
N THR A 467 -12.66 -8.36 28.92
CA THR A 467 -13.16 -8.79 30.25
C THR A 467 -14.67 -8.67 30.38
N ARG A 468 -15.36 -8.19 29.33
CA ARG A 468 -16.79 -7.88 29.37
C ARG A 468 -17.59 -9.00 28.72
N SER A 469 -18.37 -9.70 29.54
CA SER A 469 -19.37 -10.65 29.05
C SER A 469 -20.65 -9.92 28.65
N LEU A 470 -21.29 -10.42 27.59
CA LEU A 470 -22.54 -9.84 27.08
C LEU A 470 -23.68 -10.87 27.17
N LYS A 471 -24.91 -10.39 27.30
CA LYS A 471 -26.12 -11.16 27.03
C LYS A 471 -26.66 -10.78 25.66
N MET A 472 -27.04 -11.79 24.88
CA MET A 472 -27.60 -11.63 23.54
C MET A 472 -28.89 -12.43 23.46
N GLN A 473 -29.92 -11.84 22.85
CA GLN A 473 -31.15 -12.54 22.52
C GLN A 473 -31.25 -12.68 21.00
N VAL A 474 -31.45 -13.91 20.52
CA VAL A 474 -31.62 -14.19 19.09
C VAL A 474 -32.56 -15.38 18.91
N GLU A 475 -33.52 -15.28 17.97
CA GLU A 475 -34.53 -16.32 17.70
C GLU A 475 -35.29 -16.80 18.96
N GLY A 476 -35.57 -15.88 19.90
CA GLY A 476 -36.32 -16.16 21.13
C GLY A 476 -35.52 -16.86 22.23
N LYS A 477 -34.24 -17.13 22.02
CA LYS A 477 -33.33 -17.71 23.02
C LYS A 477 -32.38 -16.67 23.58
N GLU A 478 -32.02 -16.81 24.85
CA GLU A 478 -31.00 -16.01 25.50
C GLU A 478 -29.66 -16.73 25.55
N TYR A 479 -28.59 -15.97 25.34
CA TYR A 479 -27.22 -16.48 25.34
C TYR A 479 -26.32 -15.58 26.19
N LEU A 480 -25.45 -16.22 26.97
CA LEU A 480 -24.28 -15.59 27.56
C LEU A 480 -23.11 -15.68 26.58
N LEU A 481 -22.48 -14.54 26.34
CA LEU A 481 -21.32 -14.38 25.46
C LEU A 481 -20.08 -14.09 26.28
N LEU A 482 -19.11 -15.01 26.28
CA LEU A 482 -17.81 -14.81 26.92
C LEU A 482 -16.80 -14.33 25.86
N PRO A 483 -16.11 -13.20 26.06
CA PRO A 483 -15.17 -12.65 25.07
C PRO A 483 -14.02 -13.63 24.81
N LEU A 484 -13.69 -13.84 23.53
CA LEU A 484 -12.54 -14.65 23.12
C LEU A 484 -11.44 -13.79 22.51
N ALA A 485 -11.77 -12.99 21.49
CA ALA A 485 -10.79 -12.18 20.79
C ALA A 485 -11.45 -11.05 19.97
N LEU A 486 -10.76 -9.91 19.89
CA LEU A 486 -10.93 -8.96 18.79
C LEU A 486 -10.24 -9.57 17.57
N VAL A 487 -10.98 -9.76 16.48
CA VAL A 487 -10.47 -10.35 15.24
C VAL A 487 -9.95 -9.27 14.31
N GLU A 488 -10.71 -8.19 14.18
CA GLU A 488 -10.38 -7.06 13.32
C GLU A 488 -11.02 -5.79 13.85
N GLN A 489 -10.29 -4.69 13.77
CA GLN A 489 -10.80 -3.35 14.00
C GLN A 489 -10.81 -2.59 12.69
N GLY A 490 -12.00 -2.14 12.28
CA GLY A 490 -12.20 -1.28 11.13
C GLY A 490 -12.30 0.19 11.51
N ALA A 491 -12.64 1.02 10.51
CA ALA A 491 -12.79 2.46 10.72
C ALA A 491 -14.03 2.84 11.55
N ASP A 492 -15.04 1.98 11.58
CA ASP A 492 -16.32 2.22 12.26
C ASP A 492 -16.90 0.98 12.95
N TYR A 493 -16.16 -0.13 12.97
CA TYR A 493 -16.60 -1.40 13.55
C TYR A 493 -15.48 -2.16 14.26
N ASP A 494 -15.88 -2.99 15.21
CA ASP A 494 -15.08 -4.09 15.75
C ASP A 494 -15.69 -5.41 15.29
N LEU A 495 -14.89 -6.34 14.77
CA LEU A 495 -15.26 -7.73 14.55
C LEU A 495 -14.68 -8.58 15.68
N ALA A 496 -15.54 -9.18 16.50
CA ALA A 496 -15.13 -9.92 17.68
C ALA A 496 -15.72 -11.33 17.73
N ARG A 497 -14.98 -12.24 18.39
CA ARG A 497 -15.39 -13.61 18.69
C ARG A 497 -15.74 -13.74 20.16
N TYR A 498 -16.82 -14.46 20.41
CA TYR A 498 -17.29 -14.82 21.74
C TYR A 498 -17.58 -16.32 21.81
N ARG A 499 -17.40 -16.92 22.98
CA ARG A 499 -17.98 -18.23 23.29
C ARG A 499 -19.47 -18.02 23.58
N MET A 500 -20.34 -18.78 22.93
CA MET A 500 -21.79 -18.65 23.04
C MET A 500 -22.35 -19.78 23.92
N MET A 501 -23.07 -19.42 24.98
CA MET A 501 -23.68 -20.37 25.93
C MET A 501 -25.17 -20.08 26.05
N GLU A 502 -26.00 -21.01 25.58
CA GLU A 502 -27.46 -20.93 25.77
C GLU A 502 -27.78 -20.89 27.26
N GLN A 503 -28.66 -19.97 27.66
CA GLN A 503 -29.18 -19.89 29.02
C GLN A 503 -30.54 -20.58 29.05
N ASP A 504 -30.75 -21.48 30.01
CA ASP A 504 -32.09 -21.99 30.29
C ASP A 504 -32.92 -20.82 30.83
N THR A 505 -33.87 -20.33 30.05
CA THR A 505 -34.97 -19.52 30.58
C THR A 505 -35.77 -20.42 31.50
N GLY A 506 -35.40 -20.47 32.77
CA GLY A 506 -36.22 -21.09 33.79
C GLY A 506 -37.58 -20.43 33.73
N SER A 507 -38.60 -21.21 33.39
CA SER A 507 -39.98 -20.87 33.68
C SER A 507 -40.09 -20.75 35.19
N GLU A 508 -39.99 -19.53 35.71
CA GLU A 508 -40.57 -19.21 37.01
C GLU A 508 -42.09 -19.29 36.81
N ASP A 509 -42.63 -20.49 37.08
CA ASP A 509 -44.06 -20.74 37.26
C ASP A 509 -44.63 -19.99 38.47
#